data_AF-A0A7C9RFQ1-F1
#
_entry.id   AF-A0A7C9RFQ1-F1
#
_cell.length_a   1.000
_cell.length_b   1.000
_cell.length_c   1.000
_cell.angle_alpha   90.00
_cell.angle_beta   90.00
_cell.angle_gamma   90.00
#
_symmetry.space_group_name_H-M   'P 1'
#
loop_
_entity.id
_entity.type
_entity.pdbx_description
1 polymer ?
#
loop_
_entity_poly.entity_id
_entity_poly.type
_entity_poly.pdbx_seq_one_letter_code
_entity_poly.pdbx_strand_id
1 'polypeptide(L)' 'MPSALPATLAAYRRLSALAAPLAAPLIARRLKQGKEDPERLGERRGVASVERPPGPLIWIHGASVGE' A
#
# COMPACT_ATOMS: atom_id res chain seq x y z
N MET A 1 12.24 27.13 4.13
CA MET A 1 11.12 26.75 5.03
C MET A 1 10.20 25.84 4.25
N PRO A 2 9.92 24.60 4.69
CA PRO A 2 8.94 23.78 3.97
C PRO A 2 7.61 24.53 3.96
N SER A 3 7.04 24.76 2.78
CA SER A 3 5.72 25.38 2.70
C SER A 3 4.71 24.46 3.39
N ALA A 4 3.71 25.04 4.04
CA ALA A 4 2.60 24.26 4.56
C ALA A 4 1.99 23.42 3.42
N LEU A 5 1.64 22.16 3.71
CA LEU A 5 0.96 21.32 2.74
C LEU A 5 -0.37 21.98 2.36
N PRO A 6 -0.78 21.93 1.08
CA PRO A 6 -2.12 22.33 0.70
C PRO A 6 -3.16 21.64 1.59
N ALA A 7 -4.20 22.36 2.00
CA ALA A 7 -5.21 21.85 2.93
C ALA A 7 -5.84 20.54 2.44
N THR A 8 -6.02 20.41 1.12
CA THR A 8 -6.52 19.19 0.46
C THR A 8 -5.60 17.99 0.65
N LEU A 9 -4.29 18.16 0.49
CA LEU A 9 -3.30 17.10 0.71
C LEU A 9 -3.20 16.72 2.18
N ALA A 10 -3.27 17.71 3.08
CA ALA A 10 -3.28 17.45 4.52
C ALA A 10 -4.53 16.64 4.94
N ALA A 11 -5.71 17.01 4.42
CA ALA A 11 -6.95 16.28 4.65
C ALA A 11 -6.88 14.85 4.08
N TYR A 12 -6.43 14.69 2.84
CA TYR A 12 -6.25 13.39 2.20
C TYR A 12 -5.37 12.46 3.04
N ARG A 13 -4.18 12.92 3.44
CA ARG A 13 -3.25 12.11 4.26
C ARG A 13 -3.86 11.69 5.59
N ARG A 14 -4.59 12.59 6.27
CA ARG A 14 -5.24 12.29 7.54
C ARG A 14 -6.35 11.25 7.36
N LEU A 15 -7.21 11.44 6.37
CA LEU A 15 -8.29 10.49 6.07
C LEU A 15 -7.73 9.12 5.69
N SER A 16 -6.71 9.06 4.85
CA SER A 16 -6.03 7.80 4.50
C SER A 16 -5.41 7.12 5.71
N ALA A 17 -4.76 7.87 6.60
CA ALA A 17 -4.18 7.31 7.83
C ALA A 17 -5.26 6.76 8.78
N LEU A 18 -6.38 7.48 8.94
CA LEU A 18 -7.51 7.02 9.75
C LEU A 18 -8.21 5.80 9.15
N ALA A 19 -8.20 5.67 7.82
CA ALA A 19 -8.76 4.51 7.11
C ALA A 19 -7.81 3.29 7.10
N ALA A 20 -6.51 3.48 7.34
CA ALA A 20 -5.51 2.41 7.25
C ALA A 20 -5.83 1.16 8.09
N PRO A 21 -6.37 1.24 9.32
CA PRO A 21 -6.76 0.07 10.10
C PRO A 21 -7.83 -0.80 9.43
N LEU A 22 -8.64 -0.23 8.53
CA LEU A 22 -9.67 -0.96 7.78
C LEU A 22 -9.07 -1.85 6.68
N ALA A 23 -7.81 -1.65 6.29
CA ALA A 23 -7.17 -2.43 5.24
C ALA A 23 -7.05 -3.93 5.60
N ALA A 24 -6.65 -4.25 6.84
CA ALA A 24 -6.47 -5.63 7.29
C ALA A 24 -7.76 -6.47 7.22
N PRO A 25 -8.92 -6.04 7.79
CA PRO A 25 -10.15 -6.81 7.67
C PRO A 25 -10.69 -6.87 6.24
N LEU A 26 -10.50 -5.83 5.42
CA LEU A 26 -10.90 -5.84 4.01
C LEU A 26 -10.10 -6.88 3.21
N ILE A 27 -8.79 -6.94 3.40
CA ILE A 27 -7.91 -7.94 2.79
C ILE A 27 -8.31 -9.35 3.26
N ALA A 28 -8.56 -9.55 4.56
CA ALA A 28 -9.00 -10.84 5.10
C ALA A 28 -10.34 -11.30 4.51
N ARG A 29 -11.29 -10.37 4.30
CA ARG A 29 -12.57 -10.66 3.63
C ARG A 29 -12.35 -11.09 2.17
N ARG A 30 -11.47 -10.41 1.44
CA ARG A 30 -11.15 -10.75 0.03
C ARG A 30 -10.45 -12.11 -0.07
N LEU A 31 -9.57 -12.42 0.86
CA LEU A 31 -8.94 -13.74 0.98
C LEU A 31 -9.98 -14.85 1.14
N LYS A 32 -10.95 -14.68 2.04
CA LYS A 32 -12.07 -15.64 2.21
C LYS A 32 -12.93 -15.80 0.96
N GLN A 33 -12.97 -14.79 0.08
CA GLN A 33 -13.68 -14.84 -1.19
C GLN A 33 -12.84 -15.45 -2.33
N GLY A 34 -11.62 -15.92 -2.06
CA GLY A 34 -10.71 -16.44 -3.09
C GLY A 34 -10.15 -15.38 -4.03
N LYS A 35 -10.22 -14.09 -3.66
CA LYS A 35 -9.76 -12.96 -4.49
C LYS A 35 -8.31 -12.55 -4.23
N GLU A 36 -7.64 -13.21 -3.29
CA GLU A 36 -6.25 -12.96 -2.93
C GLU A 36 -5.56 -14.31 -2.77
N ASP A 37 -4.25 -14.32 -3.04
CA ASP A 37 -3.38 -15.46 -2.80
C ASP A 37 -2.92 -15.45 -1.32
N PRO A 38 -3.17 -16.54 -0.54
CA PRO A 38 -2.74 -16.63 0.85
C PRO A 38 -1.23 -16.47 1.04
N GLU A 39 -0.41 -16.94 0.11
CA GLU A 39 1.05 -16.90 0.20
C GLU A 39 1.60 -15.49 -0.07
N ARG A 40 0.87 -14.70 -0.87
CA ARG A 40 1.27 -13.34 -1.29
C ARG A 40 0.57 -12.22 -0.51
N LEU A 41 -0.09 -12.56 0.60
CA LEU A 41 -0.79 -11.60 1.44
C LEU A 41 0.14 -10.53 2.04
N GLY A 42 1.41 -10.87 2.23
CA GLY A 42 2.46 -9.95 2.67
C GLY A 42 2.65 -8.80 1.69
N GLU A 43 2.72 -9.09 0.39
CA GLU A 43 2.85 -8.07 -0.67
C GLU A 43 1.66 -7.09 -0.64
N ARG A 44 0.44 -7.61 -0.45
CA ARG A 44 -0.79 -6.80 -0.34
C ARG A 44 -0.75 -5.82 0.84
N ARG A 45 -0.03 -6.18 1.91
CA ARG A 45 0.17 -5.34 3.10
C ARG A 45 1.39 -4.42 2.98
N GLY A 46 2.11 -4.46 1.85
CA GLY A 46 3.35 -3.70 1.65
C GLY A 46 4.57 -4.29 2.37
N VAL A 47 4.51 -5.57 2.78
CA VAL A 47 5.67 -6.28 3.33
C VAL A 47 6.52 -6.77 2.17
N ALA A 48 7.74 -6.24 2.07
CA ALA A 48 8.70 -6.67 1.08
C ALA A 48 9.15 -8.11 1.35
N SER A 49 9.28 -8.91 0.30
CA SER A 49 9.81 -10.29 0.36
C SER A 49 11.33 -10.35 0.46
N VAL A 50 12.01 -9.22 0.23
CA VAL A 50 13.47 -9.10 0.24
C VAL A 50 13.89 -7.90 1.08
N GLU A 51 15.07 -8.02 1.70
CA GLU A 51 15.68 -6.88 2.38
C GLU A 51 16.04 -5.77 1.39
N ARG A 52 16.03 -4.53 1.89
CA ARG A 52 16.44 -3.38 1.10
C ARG A 52 17.95 -3.48 0.80
N PRO A 53 18.37 -3.54 -0.48
CA PRO A 53 19.79 -3.57 -0.80
C PRO A 53 20.47 -2.23 -0.48
N PRO A 54 21.79 -2.24 -0.20
CA PRO A 54 22.53 -1.01 0.02
C PRO A 54 22.63 -0.19 -1.28
N GLY A 55 22.60 1.14 -1.15
CA GLY A 55 22.78 2.07 -2.27
C GLY A 55 21.49 2.70 -2.83
N PRO A 56 21.60 3.42 -3.96
CA PRO A 56 20.46 4.07 -4.62
C PRO A 56 19.48 3.05 -5.21
N LEU A 57 18.18 3.35 -5.12
CA LEU A 57 17.11 2.55 -5.74
C LEU A 57 16.44 3.35 -6.85
N ILE A 58 16.06 2.67 -7.94
CA ILE A 58 15.20 3.23 -8.98
C ILE A 58 13.78 2.72 -8.72
N TRP A 59 12.83 3.64 -8.58
CA TRP A 59 11.42 3.28 -8.44
C TRP A 59 10.75 3.23 -9.82
N ILE A 60 10.07 2.13 -10.11
CA ILE A 60 9.32 1.93 -11.35
C ILE A 60 7.86 1.68 -10.98
N HIS A 61 6.95 2.41 -11.60
CA HIS A 61 5.53 2.13 -11.49
C HIS A 61 5.13 1.06 -12.50
N GLY A 62 4.80 -0.14 -12.02
CA GLY A 62 4.23 -1.21 -12.84
C GLY A 62 2.74 -1.37 -12.54
N ALA A 63 1.89 -1.09 -13.53
CA ALA A 63 0.47 -1.40 -13.48
C ALA A 63 0.16 -2.46 -14.54
N SER A 64 -0.42 -3.58 -14.13
CA SER A 64 -0.94 -4.59 -15.06
C SER A 64 -2.38 -4.25 -15.45
N VAL A 65 -2.74 -4.48 -16.72
CA VAL A 65 -4.11 -4.28 -17.23
C VAL A 65 -5.02 -5.50 -17.03
N GLY A 66 -4.47 -6.63 -16.57
CA GLY A 66 -5.26 -7.80 -16.16
C GLY A 66 -5.90 -8.59 -17.30
N GLU A 67 -5.19 -8.73 -18.42
CA GLU A 67 -5.54 -9.65 -19.51
C GLU A 67 -5.33 -11.13 -19.15
#